data_AF-A0A7V2JZW5-F1
#
_entry.id   AF-A0A7V2JZW5-F1
#
_cell.length_a   1.000
_cell.length_b   1.000
_cell.length_c   1.000
_cell.angle_alpha   90.00
_cell.angle_beta   90.00
_cell.angle_gamma   90.00
#
_symmetry.space_group_name_H-M   'P 1'
#
loop_
_entity.id
_entity.type
_entity.pdbx_description
1 polymer ?
#
loop_
_entity_poly.entity_id
_entity_poly.type
_entity_poly.pdbx_seq_one_letter_code
_entity_poly.pdbx_strand_id
1 'polypeptide(L)'
;MKKKVFLLVFSLFCAGIVNAAILNVPSEYPSIQTGIDSASVGDTVLVQPGTYIENINYNGKNITVASLFLTTQDTSYISQTLIDGDSLGAVVTFVNGENSTAVLKGFSITRGLDYTGGGVNCLNSSPSLSHLKIFNNMAKNGAGVSAVFSDPTFQEIKVYDNTALEYGGGIYLAFSESHIEHA
;
A
#
# COMPACT_ATOMS: atom_id res chain seq x y z
N MET A 1 -14.51 -60.68 25.58
CA MET A 1 -13.74 -59.41 25.53
C MET A 1 -13.91 -58.79 24.14
N LYS A 2 -14.65 -57.68 24.00
CA LYS A 2 -14.91 -57.02 22.71
C LYS A 2 -13.73 -56.10 22.36
N LYS A 3 -12.99 -56.39 21.28
CA LYS A 3 -11.91 -55.52 20.77
C LYS A 3 -12.55 -54.29 20.11
N LYS A 4 -12.32 -53.10 20.68
CA LYS A 4 -12.72 -51.82 20.07
C LYS A 4 -11.76 -51.51 18.92
N VAL A 5 -12.27 -51.44 17.71
CA VAL A 5 -11.52 -50.97 16.53
C VAL A 5 -11.50 -49.44 16.59
N PHE A 6 -10.30 -48.86 16.64
CA PHE A 6 -10.11 -47.41 16.63
C PHE A 6 -9.91 -46.99 15.18
N LEU A 7 -10.91 -46.32 14.58
CA LEU A 7 -10.82 -45.78 13.23
C LEU A 7 -9.98 -44.50 13.30
N LEU A 8 -8.75 -44.55 12.82
CA LEU A 8 -7.88 -43.38 12.70
C LEU A 8 -8.27 -42.65 11.40
N VAL A 9 -9.01 -41.54 11.51
CA VAL A 9 -9.32 -40.68 10.36
C VAL A 9 -8.10 -39.79 10.10
N PHE A 10 -7.32 -40.13 9.07
CA PHE A 10 -6.27 -39.26 8.55
C PHE A 10 -6.95 -38.14 7.74
N SER A 11 -7.10 -36.95 8.32
CA SER A 11 -7.48 -35.77 7.53
C SER A 11 -6.29 -35.40 6.65
N LEU A 12 -6.41 -35.66 5.35
CA LEU A 12 -5.43 -35.24 4.36
C LEU A 12 -5.50 -33.70 4.28
N PHE A 13 -4.61 -33.01 5.01
CA PHE A 13 -4.42 -31.58 4.85
C PHE A 13 -3.63 -31.36 3.56
N CYS A 14 -4.33 -31.22 2.43
CA CYS A 14 -3.72 -30.67 1.24
C CYS A 14 -3.38 -29.21 1.55
N ALA A 15 -2.13 -28.96 1.96
CA ALA A 15 -1.54 -27.64 1.83
C ALA A 15 -1.49 -27.32 0.33
N GLY A 16 -2.57 -26.72 -0.17
CA GLY A 16 -2.57 -26.14 -1.51
C GLY A 16 -1.41 -25.15 -1.55
N ILE A 17 -0.53 -25.30 -2.53
CA ILE A 17 0.48 -24.30 -2.81
C ILE A 17 -0.28 -23.02 -3.13
N VAL A 18 -0.32 -22.07 -2.19
CA VAL A 18 -0.92 -20.77 -2.42
C VAL A 18 0.07 -20.04 -3.31
N ASN A 19 -0.15 -20.10 -4.62
CA ASN A 19 0.60 -19.27 -5.55
C ASN A 19 0.00 -17.87 -5.48
N ALA A 20 0.83 -16.86 -5.23
CA ALA A 20 0.41 -15.47 -5.29
C ALA A 20 -0.19 -15.16 -6.67
N ALA A 21 -1.43 -14.69 -6.69
CA ALA A 21 -2.11 -14.31 -7.92
C ALA A 21 -1.73 -12.87 -8.33
N ILE A 22 -1.79 -12.60 -9.63
CA ILE A 22 -1.72 -11.24 -10.17
C ILE A 22 -3.16 -10.82 -10.52
N LEU A 23 -3.63 -9.75 -9.89
CA LEU A 23 -4.95 -9.14 -10.11
C LEU A 23 -4.76 -7.85 -10.93
N ASN A 24 -5.22 -7.83 -12.17
CA ASN A 24 -4.95 -6.74 -13.10
C ASN A 24 -6.03 -5.63 -13.01
N VAL A 25 -5.58 -4.41 -12.76
CA VAL A 25 -6.41 -3.20 -12.74
C VAL A 25 -6.05 -2.35 -13.96
N PRO A 26 -7.01 -1.94 -14.84
CA PRO A 26 -8.45 -2.07 -14.67
C PRO A 26 -9.09 -3.28 -15.38
N SER A 27 -8.31 -4.12 -16.07
CA SER A 27 -8.84 -5.12 -17.01
C SER A 27 -9.67 -6.22 -16.35
N GLU A 28 -9.31 -6.64 -15.13
CA GLU A 28 -10.04 -7.64 -14.35
C GLU A 28 -10.86 -7.00 -13.23
N TYR A 29 -10.29 -5.97 -12.59
CA TYR A 29 -10.92 -5.21 -11.51
C TYR A 29 -11.00 -3.74 -11.88
N PRO A 30 -12.18 -3.11 -11.88
CA PRO A 30 -12.37 -1.77 -12.44
C PRO A 30 -11.63 -0.65 -11.68
N SER A 31 -11.21 -0.89 -10.45
CA SER A 31 -10.52 0.09 -9.59
C SER A 31 -9.43 -0.58 -8.76
N ILE A 32 -8.47 0.21 -8.26
CA ILE A 32 -7.41 -0.29 -7.39
C ILE A 32 -8.01 -0.88 -6.11
N GLN A 33 -8.97 -0.18 -5.49
CA GLN A 33 -9.62 -0.68 -4.27
C GLN A 33 -10.32 -2.03 -4.49
N THR A 34 -11.05 -2.20 -5.61
CA THR A 34 -11.69 -3.49 -5.90
C THR A 34 -10.70 -4.64 -6.09
N GLY A 35 -9.50 -4.35 -6.61
CA GLY A 35 -8.38 -5.29 -6.65
C GLY A 35 -7.87 -5.63 -5.25
N ILE A 36 -7.66 -4.63 -4.40
CA ILE A 36 -7.26 -4.83 -2.99
C ILE A 36 -8.30 -5.67 -2.25
N ASP A 37 -9.59 -5.36 -2.39
CA ASP A 37 -10.68 -6.06 -1.71
C ASP A 37 -10.77 -7.53 -2.12
N SER A 38 -10.39 -7.84 -3.35
CA SER A 38 -10.39 -9.21 -3.90
C SER A 38 -9.10 -10.00 -3.61
N ALA A 39 -7.99 -9.31 -3.36
CA ALA A 39 -6.68 -9.93 -3.13
C ALA A 39 -6.63 -10.73 -1.82
N SER A 40 -5.93 -11.86 -1.86
CA SER A 40 -5.50 -12.65 -0.71
C SER A 40 -4.05 -12.31 -0.32
N VAL A 41 -3.63 -12.67 0.91
CA VAL A 41 -2.26 -12.43 1.37
C VAL A 41 -1.24 -13.00 0.39
N GLY A 42 -0.25 -12.19 0.03
CA GLY A 42 0.79 -12.53 -0.95
C GLY A 42 0.46 -12.17 -2.40
N ASP A 43 -0.80 -11.89 -2.74
CA ASP A 43 -1.18 -11.49 -4.10
C ASP A 43 -0.57 -10.14 -4.51
N THR A 44 -0.55 -9.90 -5.82
CA THR A 44 -0.15 -8.63 -6.42
C THR A 44 -1.33 -7.99 -7.16
N VAL A 45 -1.75 -6.80 -6.74
CA VAL A 45 -2.61 -5.91 -7.52
C VAL A 45 -1.72 -5.14 -8.49
N LEU A 46 -1.72 -5.52 -9.76
CA LEU A 46 -0.90 -4.92 -10.81
C LEU A 46 -1.70 -3.87 -11.59
N VAL A 47 -1.29 -2.61 -11.47
CA VAL A 47 -2.03 -1.45 -11.96
C VAL A 47 -1.43 -0.93 -13.27
N GLN A 48 -2.26 -0.89 -14.31
CA GLN A 48 -1.89 -0.35 -15.62
C GLN A 48 -1.78 1.18 -15.60
N PRO A 49 -1.07 1.79 -16.56
CA PRO A 49 -1.00 3.25 -16.70
C PRO A 49 -2.39 3.90 -16.75
N GLY A 50 -2.55 5.02 -16.06
CA GLY A 50 -3.81 5.74 -15.94
C GLY A 50 -3.86 6.64 -14.71
N THR A 51 -4.91 7.45 -14.64
CA THR A 51 -5.27 8.24 -13.45
C THR A 51 -6.42 7.55 -12.75
N TYR A 52 -6.19 7.17 -11.49
CA TYR A 52 -7.16 6.51 -10.63
C TYR A 52 -7.60 7.50 -9.56
N ILE A 53 -8.84 7.98 -9.67
CA ILE A 53 -9.43 8.88 -8.68
C ILE A 53 -9.99 8.03 -7.55
N GLU A 54 -9.18 7.78 -6.53
CA GLU A 54 -9.46 6.84 -5.44
C GLU A 54 -8.72 7.23 -4.15
N ASN A 55 -9.29 6.86 -3.00
CA ASN A 55 -8.61 6.81 -1.72
C ASN A 55 -8.53 5.34 -1.29
N ILE A 56 -7.35 4.75 -1.42
CA ILE A 56 -7.20 3.31 -1.22
C ILE A 56 -6.84 2.95 0.23
N ASN A 57 -7.39 1.84 0.71
CA ASN A 57 -7.13 1.27 2.03
C ASN A 57 -6.74 -0.20 1.89
N TYR A 58 -5.60 -0.57 2.48
CA TYR A 58 -5.11 -1.95 2.45
C TYR A 58 -5.96 -2.92 3.29
N ASN A 59 -6.83 -2.42 4.17
CA ASN A 59 -7.76 -3.23 4.96
C ASN A 59 -7.06 -4.34 5.79
N GLY A 60 -5.83 -4.09 6.25
CA GLY A 60 -5.02 -5.04 7.02
C GLY A 60 -4.38 -6.14 6.16
N LYS A 61 -4.45 -6.02 4.82
CA LYS A 61 -3.90 -7.01 3.90
C LYS A 61 -2.41 -6.76 3.65
N ASN A 62 -1.64 -7.83 3.74
CA ASN A 62 -0.23 -7.86 3.39
C ASN A 62 -0.07 -8.37 1.96
N ILE A 63 -0.27 -7.46 1.00
CA ILE A 63 -0.24 -7.70 -0.45
C ILE A 63 0.68 -6.69 -1.12
N THR A 64 1.02 -6.95 -2.38
CA THR A 64 1.71 -5.96 -3.21
C THR A 64 0.68 -5.21 -4.05
N VAL A 65 0.67 -3.88 -3.97
CA VAL A 65 0.01 -3.01 -4.96
C VAL A 65 1.12 -2.30 -5.71
N ALA A 66 1.20 -2.52 -7.02
CA ALA A 66 2.29 -1.99 -7.83
C ALA A 66 1.85 -1.58 -9.23
N SER A 67 2.52 -0.60 -9.82
CA SER A 67 2.38 -0.31 -11.26
C SER A 67 3.18 -1.29 -12.11
N LEU A 68 3.09 -1.15 -13.44
CA LEU A 68 3.94 -1.86 -14.40
C LEU A 68 5.44 -1.66 -14.19
N PHE A 69 5.88 -0.66 -13.40
CA PHE A 69 7.28 -0.53 -13.01
C PHE A 69 7.80 -1.83 -12.36
N LEU A 70 6.96 -2.56 -11.61
CA LEU A 70 7.33 -3.80 -10.93
C LEU A 70 7.95 -4.83 -11.89
N THR A 71 7.34 -5.02 -13.06
CA THR A 71 7.73 -6.09 -14.00
C THR A 71 8.63 -5.59 -15.13
N THR A 72 8.57 -4.30 -15.45
CA THR A 72 9.31 -3.71 -16.59
C THR A 72 10.58 -2.97 -16.19
N GLN A 73 10.67 -2.51 -14.94
CA GLN A 73 11.72 -1.60 -14.45
C GLN A 73 11.80 -0.26 -15.21
N ASP A 74 10.81 0.05 -16.07
CA ASP A 74 10.73 1.34 -16.75
C ASP A 74 10.12 2.38 -15.81
N THR A 75 10.96 3.32 -15.38
CA THR A 75 10.56 4.42 -14.48
C THR A 75 9.48 5.34 -15.06
N SER A 76 9.24 5.29 -16.39
CA SER A 76 8.15 6.04 -17.03
C SER A 76 6.78 5.66 -16.44
N TYR A 77 6.59 4.40 -16.06
CA TYR A 77 5.35 3.90 -15.46
C TYR A 77 5.04 4.51 -14.09
N ILE A 78 6.04 5.00 -13.36
CA ILE A 78 5.83 5.71 -12.09
C ILE A 78 5.05 7.00 -12.31
N SER A 79 5.38 7.74 -13.37
CA SER A 79 4.69 8.99 -13.72
C SER A 79 3.37 8.77 -14.44
N GLN A 80 3.20 7.63 -15.11
CA GLN A 80 2.00 7.31 -15.89
C GLN A 80 0.89 6.65 -15.07
N THR A 81 1.19 6.16 -13.86
CA THR A 81 0.21 5.56 -12.96
C THR A 81 -0.01 6.46 -11.75
N LEU A 82 -1.04 7.30 -11.84
CA LEU A 82 -1.43 8.29 -10.83
C LEU A 82 -2.54 7.73 -9.94
N ILE A 83 -2.35 7.79 -8.62
CA ILE A 83 -3.44 7.69 -7.64
C ILE A 83 -3.73 9.09 -7.15
N ASP A 84 -4.97 9.51 -7.33
CA ASP A 84 -5.42 10.87 -7.13
C ASP A 84 -6.56 10.89 -6.10
N GLY A 85 -6.31 11.52 -4.95
CA GLY A 85 -7.27 11.56 -3.84
C GLY A 85 -8.38 12.59 -4.00
N ASP A 86 -8.43 13.34 -5.12
CA ASP A 86 -9.44 14.35 -5.43
C ASP A 86 -9.80 15.33 -4.30
N SER A 87 -8.76 15.73 -3.55
CA SER A 87 -8.85 16.62 -2.39
C SER A 87 -9.77 16.10 -1.27
N LEU A 88 -9.84 14.79 -1.10
CA LEU A 88 -10.60 14.12 -0.05
C LEU A 88 -9.74 13.05 0.61
N GLY A 89 -9.52 13.11 1.92
CA GLY A 89 -8.82 12.07 2.69
C GLY A 89 -7.36 11.82 2.26
N ALA A 90 -6.71 10.89 2.96
CA ALA A 90 -5.42 10.34 2.56
C ALA A 90 -5.56 9.53 1.26
N VAL A 91 -4.64 9.70 0.30
CA VAL A 91 -4.69 8.94 -0.96
C VAL A 91 -4.47 7.44 -0.73
N VAL A 92 -3.54 7.08 0.16
CA VAL A 92 -3.25 5.69 0.54
C VAL A 92 -3.21 5.54 2.05
N THR A 93 -3.90 4.53 2.57
CA THR A 93 -3.98 4.26 4.02
C THR A 93 -3.53 2.85 4.39
N PHE A 94 -2.69 2.80 5.44
CA PHE A 94 -2.26 1.60 6.16
C PHE A 94 -2.57 1.83 7.65
N VAL A 95 -3.70 1.34 8.11
CA VAL A 95 -4.23 1.69 9.45
C VAL A 95 -4.77 0.49 10.22
N ASN A 96 -4.52 -0.73 9.75
CA ASN A 96 -5.10 -1.97 10.28
C ASN A 96 -4.04 -3.05 10.58
N GLY A 97 -2.79 -2.64 10.90
CA GLY A 97 -1.73 -3.57 11.29
C GLY A 97 -0.98 -4.20 10.11
N GLU A 98 -0.99 -3.54 8.95
CA GLU A 98 -0.16 -3.93 7.81
C GLU A 98 1.33 -3.92 8.20
N ASN A 99 2.08 -4.93 7.78
CA ASN A 99 3.51 -5.04 8.06
C ASN A 99 4.36 -4.83 6.80
N SER A 100 5.66 -5.12 6.87
CA SER A 100 6.61 -4.86 5.78
C SER A 100 6.34 -5.64 4.49
N THR A 101 5.41 -6.60 4.51
CA THR A 101 4.95 -7.34 3.32
C THR A 101 3.72 -6.73 2.66
N ALA A 102 3.13 -5.67 3.24
CA ALA A 102 2.26 -4.73 2.52
C ALA A 102 3.13 -3.75 1.72
N VAL A 103 3.13 -3.89 0.40
CA VAL A 103 4.07 -3.18 -0.49
C VAL A 103 3.30 -2.23 -1.40
N LEU A 104 3.67 -0.95 -1.39
CA LEU A 104 3.25 0.02 -2.40
C LEU A 104 4.44 0.40 -3.29
N LYS A 105 4.32 0.19 -4.61
CA LYS A 105 5.46 0.37 -5.51
C LYS A 105 5.13 1.01 -6.85
N GLY A 106 5.92 2.03 -7.21
CA GLY A 106 5.94 2.54 -8.59
C GLY A 106 4.79 3.48 -8.94
N PHE A 107 4.33 4.32 -8.02
CA PHE A 107 3.18 5.23 -8.24
C PHE A 107 3.53 6.70 -8.09
N SER A 108 2.68 7.52 -8.70
CA SER A 108 2.54 8.94 -8.37
C SER A 108 1.29 9.13 -7.52
N ILE A 109 1.40 9.80 -6.38
CA ILE A 109 0.37 9.93 -5.33
C ILE A 109 0.11 11.42 -5.11
N THR A 110 -1.12 11.87 -5.37
CA THR A 110 -1.41 13.30 -5.40
C THR A 110 -2.82 13.68 -4.97
N ARG A 111 -2.97 14.99 -4.69
CA ARG A 111 -4.22 15.66 -4.33
C ARG A 111 -4.97 15.01 -3.17
N GLY A 112 -4.28 14.41 -2.21
CA GLY A 112 -4.92 14.03 -0.94
C GLY A 112 -5.12 15.22 -0.01
N LEU A 113 -6.17 15.15 0.82
CA LEU A 113 -6.51 16.17 1.82
C LEU A 113 -7.05 15.52 3.09
N ASP A 114 -6.21 15.39 4.12
CA ASP A 114 -6.60 14.77 5.39
C ASP A 114 -6.12 15.57 6.62
N TYR A 115 -6.51 15.14 7.80
CA TYR A 115 -5.90 15.60 9.05
C TYR A 115 -4.45 15.09 9.16
N THR A 116 -4.19 13.83 8.79
CA THR A 116 -2.85 13.21 8.86
C THR A 116 -2.56 12.41 7.61
N GLY A 117 -1.39 12.59 6.99
CA GLY A 117 -0.94 11.73 5.90
C GLY A 117 -1.69 11.97 4.60
N GLY A 118 -1.73 13.22 4.12
CA GLY A 118 -2.50 13.60 2.93
C GLY A 118 -2.19 12.69 1.73
N GLY A 119 -0.92 12.43 1.43
CA GLY A 119 -0.53 11.43 0.44
C GLY A 119 -0.66 10.01 0.98
N VAL A 120 0.17 9.66 1.97
CA VAL A 120 0.20 8.34 2.59
C VAL A 120 0.05 8.46 4.11
N ASN A 121 -0.87 7.71 4.68
CA ASN A 121 -1.05 7.62 6.14
C ASN A 121 -0.75 6.20 6.63
N CYS A 122 0.23 6.10 7.53
CA CYS A 122 0.59 4.88 8.25
C CYS A 122 0.29 5.08 9.74
N LEU A 123 -0.60 4.26 10.30
CA LEU A 123 -0.97 4.28 11.71
C LEU A 123 -0.98 2.85 12.27
N ASN A 124 -0.12 2.58 13.25
CA ASN A 124 0.12 1.22 13.76
C ASN A 124 0.42 0.19 12.65
N SER A 125 1.07 0.64 11.57
CA SER A 125 1.34 -0.18 10.38
C SER A 125 2.71 0.17 9.80
N SER A 126 3.48 -0.84 9.41
CA SER A 126 4.88 -0.68 8.96
C SER A 126 5.06 -1.19 7.53
N PRO A 127 4.41 -0.58 6.51
CA PRO A 127 4.47 -1.03 5.12
C PRO A 127 5.81 -0.75 4.45
N SER A 128 6.05 -1.38 3.31
CA SER A 128 7.18 -1.08 2.42
C SER A 128 6.75 -0.15 1.30
N LEU A 129 7.34 1.05 1.25
CA LEU A 129 7.02 2.11 0.29
C LEU A 129 8.22 2.34 -0.62
N SER A 130 8.06 2.11 -1.94
CA SER A 130 9.20 2.24 -2.86
C SER A 130 8.88 2.81 -4.22
N HIS A 131 9.82 3.55 -4.80
CA HIS A 131 9.69 4.11 -6.16
C HIS A 131 8.42 4.96 -6.30
N LEU A 132 8.21 5.89 -5.35
CA LEU A 132 7.02 6.72 -5.27
C LEU A 132 7.32 8.18 -5.56
N LYS A 133 6.38 8.87 -6.19
CA LYS A 133 6.34 10.33 -6.25
C LYS A 133 5.12 10.81 -5.46
N ILE A 134 5.33 11.52 -4.36
CA ILE A 134 4.27 11.96 -3.45
C ILE A 134 4.25 13.49 -3.48
N PHE A 135 3.22 14.07 -4.08
CA PHE A 135 3.21 15.51 -4.35
C PHE A 135 1.82 16.14 -4.40
N ASN A 136 1.75 17.45 -4.16
CA ASN A 136 0.50 18.22 -4.12
C ASN A 136 -0.54 17.64 -3.17
N ASN A 137 -0.10 17.06 -2.05
CA ASN A 137 -0.98 16.61 -0.98
C ASN A 137 -1.00 17.65 0.14
N MET A 138 -2.13 17.74 0.82
CA MET A 138 -2.34 18.65 1.93
C MET A 138 -2.77 17.89 3.18
N ALA A 139 -2.20 18.24 4.32
CA ALA A 139 -2.71 17.73 5.59
C ALA A 139 -2.50 18.72 6.73
N LYS A 140 -3.03 18.40 7.91
CA LYS A 140 -2.58 19.10 9.12
C LYS A 140 -1.16 18.66 9.49
N ASN A 141 -0.90 17.35 9.49
CA ASN A 141 0.39 16.74 9.79
C ASN A 141 0.81 15.72 8.72
N GLY A 142 2.08 15.73 8.31
CA GLY A 142 2.62 14.74 7.38
C GLY A 142 1.94 14.79 6.02
N ALA A 143 1.94 15.94 5.34
CA ALA A 143 1.12 16.13 4.15
C ALA A 143 1.50 15.19 3.01
N GLY A 144 2.80 14.94 2.78
CA GLY A 144 3.23 13.86 1.90
C GLY A 144 3.01 12.49 2.57
N VAL A 145 3.70 12.24 3.68
CA VAL A 145 3.59 11.00 4.46
C VAL A 145 3.45 11.30 5.95
N SER A 146 2.53 10.62 6.61
CA SER A 146 2.45 10.53 8.08
C SER A 146 2.70 9.09 8.50
N ALA A 147 3.61 8.87 9.45
CA ALA A 147 3.80 7.59 10.12
C ALA A 147 3.74 7.80 11.64
N VAL A 148 2.75 7.15 12.27
CA VAL A 148 2.53 7.24 13.72
C VAL A 148 2.47 5.84 14.31
N PHE A 149 3.30 5.53 15.32
CA PHE A 149 3.47 4.18 15.86
C PHE A 149 3.76 3.15 14.75
N SER A 150 4.57 3.56 13.78
CA SER A 150 4.69 2.91 12.47
C SER A 150 6.13 3.02 11.99
N ASP A 151 6.71 1.91 11.52
CA ASP A 151 8.09 1.86 11.03
C ASP A 151 8.13 1.51 9.53
N PRO A 152 7.52 2.33 8.65
CA PRO A 152 7.56 2.07 7.23
C PRO A 152 9.00 2.15 6.70
N THR A 153 9.31 1.31 5.73
CA THR A 153 10.59 1.39 4.99
C THR A 153 10.40 2.23 3.73
N PHE A 154 11.26 3.21 3.53
CA PHE A 154 11.25 4.07 2.35
C PHE A 154 12.45 3.79 1.46
N GLN A 155 12.19 3.52 0.18
CA GLN A 155 13.23 3.30 -0.81
C GLN A 155 12.92 4.05 -2.10
N GLU A 156 13.80 4.93 -2.57
CA GLU A 156 13.65 5.62 -3.86
C GLU A 156 12.33 6.41 -3.94
N ILE A 157 12.05 7.21 -2.92
CA ILE A 157 10.85 8.05 -2.89
C ILE A 157 11.19 9.51 -3.17
N LYS A 158 10.27 10.24 -3.79
CA LYS A 158 10.34 11.69 -3.98
C LYS A 158 9.13 12.35 -3.36
N VAL A 159 9.34 13.19 -2.34
CA VAL A 159 8.28 13.88 -1.62
C VAL A 159 8.46 15.38 -1.79
N TYR A 160 7.58 16.02 -2.55
CA TYR A 160 7.73 17.43 -2.95
C TYR A 160 6.38 18.13 -3.11
N ASP A 161 6.34 19.45 -3.02
CA ASP A 161 5.12 20.27 -3.20
C ASP A 161 3.93 19.84 -2.32
N ASN A 162 4.20 19.31 -1.13
CA ASN A 162 3.18 18.94 -0.16
C ASN A 162 3.07 20.02 0.93
N THR A 163 1.84 20.31 1.38
CA THR A 163 1.54 21.43 2.29
C THR A 163 0.96 20.94 3.60
N ALA A 164 1.67 21.14 4.72
CA ALA A 164 1.15 20.87 6.06
C ALA A 164 0.74 22.16 6.79
N LEU A 165 -0.35 22.11 7.57
CA LEU A 165 -0.77 23.25 8.40
C LEU A 165 0.01 23.39 9.70
N GLU A 166 0.46 22.27 10.29
CA GLU A 166 1.20 22.28 11.56
C GLU A 166 2.59 21.64 11.43
N TYR A 167 2.68 20.34 11.10
CA TYR A 167 3.96 19.63 11.11
C TYR A 167 4.22 18.80 9.85
N GLY A 168 5.46 18.85 9.35
CA GLY A 168 5.96 17.93 8.31
C GLY A 168 5.22 18.03 6.98
N GLY A 169 5.52 19.07 6.18
CA GLY A 169 5.01 19.18 4.80
C GLY A 169 5.37 17.96 3.95
N GLY A 170 6.62 17.48 4.06
CA GLY A 170 7.06 16.25 3.41
C GLY A 170 6.65 15.00 4.18
N ILE A 171 7.46 14.63 5.17
CA ILE A 171 7.27 13.42 5.99
C ILE A 171 7.16 13.84 7.47
N TYR A 172 6.20 13.25 8.18
CA TYR A 172 6.04 13.37 9.62
C TYR A 172 6.12 11.98 10.27
N LEU A 173 7.02 11.82 11.24
CA LEU A 173 7.25 10.58 11.98
C LEU A 173 7.00 10.85 13.46
N ALA A 174 6.12 10.08 14.11
CA ALA A 174 5.82 10.22 15.53
C ALA A 174 5.79 8.86 16.22
N PHE A 175 6.64 8.70 17.24
CA PHE A 175 6.80 7.43 17.96
C PHE A 175 7.18 6.27 17.00
N SER A 176 8.13 6.56 16.10
CA SER A 176 8.49 5.74 14.94
C SER A 176 10.01 5.77 14.70
N GLU A 177 10.58 4.65 14.27
CA GLU A 177 11.98 4.46 13.88
C GLU A 177 12.09 4.07 12.39
N SER A 178 11.48 4.86 11.50
CA SER A 178 11.47 4.54 10.06
C SER A 178 12.87 4.54 9.45
N HIS A 179 13.12 3.60 8.53
CA HIS A 179 14.36 3.55 7.75
C HIS A 179 14.17 4.20 6.38
N ILE A 180 15.08 5.13 6.04
CA ILE A 180 15.04 5.90 4.79
C ILE A 180 16.33 5.66 4.01
N GLU A 181 16.21 5.08 2.81
CA GLU A 181 17.31 4.93 1.87
C GLU A 181 17.03 5.67 0.57
N HIS A 182 18.01 6.44 0.10
CA HIS A 182 17.97 7.15 -1.19
C HIS A 182 16.70 8.00 -1.39
N ALA A 183 16.40 8.88 -0.42
CA ALA A 183 15.32 9.88 -0.47
C ALA A 183 15.78 11.23 -1.05
#